data_AF-A0AAX0BDL4-F1
#
_entry.id   AF-A0AAX0BDL4-F1
#
_cell.length_a   1.000
_cell.length_b   1.000
_cell.length_c   1.000
_cell.angle_alpha   90.00
_cell.angle_beta   90.00
_cell.angle_gamma   90.00
#
_symmetry.space_group_name_H-M   'P 1'
#
loop_
_entity.id
_entity.type
_entity.pdbx_description
1 polymer ?
#
loop_
_entity_poly.entity_id
_entity_poly.type
_entity_poly.pdbx_seq_one_letter_code
_entity_poly.pdbx_strand_id
1 'polypeptide(L)'
;MRGFESDRKWIIEKKNDVAIRAMDNKEKTDQFIEKNDEIEEGISRIPTDLPEDIQRQVDAAIENVRNDLKEESEQLSAEADEIKESADEVMDMADSISEDLKEKGNKLRDLSGIPIIGSFAETKGNEVLDQADQIVDLRQETQQYQDDLNVSRNRLMGNR
;
A
#
# COMPACT_ATOMS: atom_id res chain seq x y z
N MET A 1 -7.07 -23.53 -4.12
CA MET A 1 -8.18 -22.60 -3.84
C MET A 1 -9.12 -23.23 -2.84
N ARG A 2 -9.61 -22.45 -1.86
CA ARG A 2 -10.50 -22.93 -0.79
C ARG A 2 -11.98 -22.67 -1.11
N GLY A 3 -12.26 -22.01 -2.24
CA GLY A 3 -13.60 -21.69 -2.75
C GLY A 3 -13.83 -20.17 -2.71
N PHE A 4 -14.62 -19.65 -3.66
CA PHE A 4 -14.77 -18.20 -3.90
C PHE A 4 -14.97 -17.38 -2.63
N GLU A 5 -15.91 -17.75 -1.76
CA GLU A 5 -16.18 -16.99 -0.51
C GLU A 5 -14.99 -16.97 0.46
N SER A 6 -14.24 -18.07 0.54
CA SER A 6 -13.06 -18.13 1.42
C SER A 6 -11.92 -17.29 0.86
N ASP A 7 -11.71 -17.37 -0.45
CA ASP A 7 -10.66 -16.64 -1.15
C ASP A 7 -10.97 -15.12 -1.15
N ARG A 8 -12.22 -14.73 -1.42
CA ARG A 8 -12.72 -13.34 -1.31
C ARG A 8 -12.60 -12.79 0.10
N LYS A 9 -12.99 -13.56 1.12
CA LYS A 9 -12.88 -13.14 2.53
C LYS A 9 -11.42 -12.84 2.89
N TRP A 10 -10.50 -13.72 2.50
CA TRP A 10 -9.07 -13.52 2.76
C TRP A 10 -8.54 -12.24 2.10
N ILE A 11 -8.90 -11.99 0.83
CA ILE A 11 -8.52 -10.75 0.12
C ILE A 11 -9.05 -9.52 0.87
N ILE A 12 -10.31 -9.52 1.29
CA ILE A 12 -10.91 -8.38 2.02
C ILE A 12 -10.17 -8.13 3.33
N GLU A 13 -9.91 -9.17 4.12
CA GLU A 13 -9.20 -9.04 5.40
C GLU A 13 -7.81 -8.44 5.20
N LYS A 14 -7.05 -8.95 4.21
CA LYS A 14 -5.70 -8.46 3.93
C LYS A 14 -5.67 -7.07 3.31
N LYS A 15 -6.56 -6.77 2.35
CA LYS A 15 -6.72 -5.43 1.79
C LYS A 15 -7.01 -4.40 2.88
N ASN A 16 -7.90 -4.73 3.82
CA ASN A 16 -8.25 -3.80 4.89
C ASN A 16 -7.09 -3.58 5.87
N ASP A 17 -6.28 -4.61 6.14
CA ASP A 17 -5.04 -4.46 6.91
C ASP A 17 -4.05 -3.52 6.21
N VAL A 18 -3.83 -3.71 4.89
CA VAL A 18 -3.02 -2.80 4.06
C VAL A 18 -3.56 -1.37 4.12
N ALA A 19 -4.88 -1.19 3.99
CA ALA A 19 -5.50 0.13 4.03
C ALA A 19 -5.24 0.86 5.34
N ILE A 20 -5.44 0.19 6.48
CA ILE A 20 -5.24 0.77 7.81
C ILE A 20 -3.77 1.15 8.01
N ARG A 21 -2.86 0.20 7.73
CA ARG A 21 -1.42 0.44 7.90
C ARG A 21 -0.90 1.54 6.98
N ALA A 22 -1.41 1.62 5.74
CA ALA A 22 -1.05 2.69 4.81
C ALA A 22 -1.54 4.06 5.30
N MET A 23 -2.74 4.15 5.87
CA MET A 23 -3.25 5.39 6.46
C MET A 23 -2.42 5.82 7.67
N ASP A 24 -2.12 4.89 8.58
CA ASP A 24 -1.30 5.15 9.77
C ASP A 24 0.12 5.61 9.38
N ASN A 25 0.77 4.92 8.45
CA ASN A 25 2.11 5.29 7.97
C ASN A 25 2.12 6.67 7.28
N LYS A 26 1.07 6.99 6.51
CA LYS A 26 0.90 8.31 5.90
C LYS A 26 0.77 9.41 6.95
N GLU A 27 -0.06 9.21 7.98
CA GLU A 27 -0.22 10.21 9.04
C GLU A 27 1.10 10.45 9.78
N LYS A 28 1.82 9.38 10.14
CA LYS A 28 3.16 9.50 10.76
C LYS A 28 4.16 10.22 9.83
N THR A 29 4.10 9.94 8.54
CA THR A 29 4.96 10.59 7.53
C THR A 29 4.67 12.08 7.43
N ASP A 30 3.40 12.48 7.37
CA ASP A 30 3.02 13.89 7.31
C ASP A 30 3.47 14.64 8.59
N GLN A 31 3.29 14.03 9.77
CA GLN A 31 3.78 14.58 11.05
C GLN A 31 5.30 14.68 11.10
N PHE A 32 6.02 13.67 10.59
CA PHE A 32 7.48 13.69 10.52
C PHE A 32 7.99 14.82 9.64
N ILE A 33 7.36 15.04 8.47
CA ILE A 33 7.75 16.11 7.56
C ILE A 33 7.58 17.48 8.23
N GLU A 34 6.45 17.73 8.89
CA GLU A 34 6.21 18.98 9.62
C GLU A 34 7.26 19.19 10.72
N LYS A 35 7.51 18.17 11.54
CA LYS A 35 8.55 18.18 12.58
C LYS A 35 9.95 18.46 12.00
N ASN A 36 10.30 17.81 10.89
CA ASN A 36 11.60 17.98 10.24
C ASN A 36 11.77 19.41 9.71
N ASP A 37 10.74 19.98 9.07
CA ASP A 37 10.74 21.35 8.58
C ASP A 37 10.89 22.37 9.72
N GLU A 38 10.18 22.19 10.84
CA GLU A 38 10.32 23.04 12.03
C GLU A 38 11.74 22.99 12.63
N ILE A 39 12.32 21.80 12.70
CA ILE A 39 13.68 21.60 13.22
C ILE A 39 14.72 22.25 12.30
N GLU A 40 14.63 22.03 10.99
CA GLU A 40 15.57 22.64 10.03
C GLU A 40 15.42 24.17 9.98
N GLU A 41 14.21 24.71 10.13
CA GLU A 41 14.02 26.15 10.31
C GLU A 41 14.68 26.63 11.61
N GLY A 42 14.50 25.91 12.71
CA GLY A 42 15.16 26.20 13.99
C GLY A 42 16.68 26.22 13.88
N ILE A 43 17.26 25.21 13.22
CA ILE A 43 18.71 25.10 12.94
C ILE A 43 19.18 26.29 12.09
N SER A 44 18.43 26.69 11.07
CA SER A 44 18.80 27.81 10.17
C SER A 44 18.91 29.17 10.88
N ARG A 45 18.25 29.31 12.05
CA ARG A 45 18.27 30.53 12.87
C ARG A 45 19.39 30.56 13.90
N ILE A 46 20.14 29.47 14.07
CA ILE A 46 21.27 29.40 14.99
C ILE A 46 22.41 30.30 14.49
N PRO A 47 22.93 31.24 15.32
CA PRO A 47 24.06 32.07 14.94
C PRO A 47 25.30 31.23 14.62
N THR A 48 26.01 31.59 13.55
CA THR A 48 27.22 30.90 13.08
C THR A 48 28.52 31.58 13.53
N ASP A 49 28.40 32.67 14.29
CA ASP A 49 29.51 33.51 14.77
C ASP A 49 29.84 33.27 16.25
N LEU A 50 29.61 32.04 16.72
CA LEU A 50 29.90 31.62 18.09
C LEU A 50 31.40 31.34 18.30
N PRO A 51 31.92 31.47 19.53
CA PRO A 51 33.26 30.99 19.88
C PRO A 51 33.45 29.51 19.49
N GLU A 52 34.64 29.12 19.01
CA GLU A 52 34.88 27.79 18.43
C GLU A 52 34.45 26.62 19.32
N ASP A 53 34.68 26.73 20.63
CA ASP A 53 34.34 25.70 21.61
C ASP A 53 32.82 25.54 21.79
N ILE A 54 32.07 26.63 21.65
CA ILE A 54 30.60 26.62 21.66
C ILE A 54 30.08 26.14 20.31
N GLN A 55 30.64 26.64 19.19
CA GLN A 55 30.22 26.24 17.85
C GLN A 55 30.32 24.73 17.66
N ARG A 56 31.43 24.11 18.09
CA ARG A 56 31.60 22.65 18.02
C ARG A 56 30.54 21.87 18.81
N GLN A 57 30.13 22.38 19.97
CA GLN A 57 29.08 21.74 20.78
C GLN A 57 27.71 21.87 20.11
N VAL A 58 27.43 23.02 19.53
CA VAL A 58 26.19 23.28 18.78
C VAL A 58 26.13 22.40 17.53
N ASP A 59 27.21 22.33 16.75
CA ASP A 59 27.28 21.49 15.55
C ASP A 59 27.07 20.01 15.89
N ALA A 60 27.69 19.52 16.97
CA ALA A 60 27.49 18.15 17.44
C ALA A 60 26.04 17.89 17.88
N ALA A 61 25.38 18.86 18.53
CA ALA A 61 23.97 18.74 18.90
C ALA A 61 23.06 18.71 17.67
N ILE A 62 23.32 19.56 16.67
CA ILE A 62 22.59 19.56 15.39
C ILE A 62 22.76 18.23 14.67
N GLU A 63 23.99 17.69 14.61
CA GLU A 63 24.25 16.41 13.98
C GLU A 63 23.50 15.26 14.67
N ASN A 64 23.46 15.24 16.00
CA ASN A 64 22.68 14.24 16.74
C ASN A 64 21.18 14.32 16.40
N VAL A 65 20.61 15.53 16.38
CA VAL A 65 19.19 15.70 16.02
C VAL A 65 18.91 15.26 14.58
N ARG A 66 19.80 15.56 13.63
CA ARG A 66 19.67 15.11 12.25
C ARG A 66 19.80 13.59 12.11
N ASN A 67 20.66 12.95 12.92
CA ASN A 67 20.76 11.51 12.96
C ASN A 67 19.47 10.87 13.48
N ASP A 68 18.88 11.42 14.54
CA ASP A 68 17.59 10.94 15.07
C ASP A 68 16.47 11.05 14.01
N LEU A 69 16.40 12.18 13.30
CA LEU A 69 15.43 12.38 12.21
C LEU A 69 15.67 11.42 11.05
N LYS A 70 16.93 11.16 10.72
CA LYS A 70 17.29 10.19 9.68
C LYS A 70 16.85 8.78 10.07
N GLU A 71 17.10 8.35 11.32
CA GLU A 71 16.67 7.04 11.81
C GLU A 71 15.13 6.90 11.77
N GLU A 72 14.40 7.94 12.19
CA GLU A 72 12.93 7.97 12.12
C GLU A 72 12.42 7.89 10.67
N SER A 73 13.05 8.62 9.75
CA SER A 73 12.74 8.54 8.31
C SER A 73 13.00 7.15 7.73
N GLU A 74 14.09 6.49 8.12
CA GLU A 74 14.42 5.14 7.66
C GLU A 74 13.40 4.12 8.17
N GLN A 75 12.93 4.25 9.42
CA GLN A 75 11.87 3.42 9.98
C GLN A 75 10.54 3.57 9.24
N LEU A 76 10.12 4.81 8.95
CA LEU A 76 8.90 5.09 8.20
C LEU A 76 8.97 4.53 6.77
N SER A 77 10.14 4.63 6.12
CA SER A 77 10.36 4.06 4.80
C SER A 77 10.31 2.53 4.83
N ALA A 78 10.91 1.89 5.84
CA ALA A 78 10.87 0.44 5.98
C ALA A 78 9.44 -0.07 6.23
N GLU A 79 8.68 0.61 7.09
CA GLU A 79 7.25 0.30 7.31
C GLU A 79 6.45 0.42 6.01
N ALA A 80 6.71 1.45 5.19
CA ALA A 80 6.06 1.61 3.89
C ALA A 80 6.41 0.46 2.92
N ASP A 81 7.66 0.00 2.90
CA ASP A 81 8.07 -1.12 2.05
C ASP A 81 7.40 -2.46 2.47
N GLU A 82 7.24 -2.71 3.78
CA GLU A 82 6.50 -3.87 4.29
C GLU A 82 5.01 -3.84 3.93
N ILE A 83 4.38 -2.66 4.01
CA ILE A 83 2.98 -2.48 3.62
C ILE A 83 2.83 -2.72 2.11
N LYS A 84 3.79 -2.23 1.32
CA LYS A 84 3.81 -2.43 -0.13
C LYS A 84 3.91 -3.92 -0.48
N GLU A 85 4.81 -4.67 0.15
CA GLU A 85 4.93 -6.12 -0.03
C GLU A 85 3.60 -6.83 0.30
N SER A 86 2.96 -6.43 1.40
CA SER A 86 1.63 -6.97 1.77
C SER A 86 0.55 -6.66 0.73
N ALA A 87 0.61 -5.47 0.11
CA ALA A 87 -0.29 -5.09 -0.96
C ALA A 87 -0.04 -5.90 -2.25
N ASP A 88 1.23 -6.12 -2.61
CA ASP A 88 1.63 -6.93 -3.75
C ASP A 88 1.11 -8.38 -3.61
N GLU A 89 1.25 -8.98 -2.42
CA GLU A 89 0.70 -10.32 -2.13
C GLU A 89 -0.82 -10.41 -2.37
N VAL A 90 -1.57 -9.38 -1.96
CA VAL A 90 -3.02 -9.32 -2.14
C VAL A 90 -3.37 -9.21 -3.62
N MET A 91 -2.66 -8.37 -4.36
CA MET A 91 -2.89 -8.17 -5.79
C MET A 91 -2.56 -9.42 -6.60
N ASP A 92 -1.43 -10.07 -6.34
CA ASP A 92 -1.03 -11.31 -7.02
C ASP A 92 -2.05 -12.44 -6.79
N MET A 93 -2.54 -12.57 -5.55
CA MET A 93 -3.56 -13.56 -5.22
C MET A 93 -4.89 -13.23 -5.91
N ALA A 94 -5.29 -11.96 -5.91
CA ALA A 94 -6.51 -11.51 -6.57
C ALA A 94 -6.44 -11.73 -8.10
N ASP A 95 -5.32 -11.42 -8.73
CA ASP A 95 -5.11 -11.64 -10.17
C ASP A 95 -5.24 -13.14 -10.48
N SER A 96 -4.55 -14.00 -9.73
CA SER A 96 -4.63 -15.48 -9.86
C SER A 96 -6.05 -16.03 -9.72
N ILE A 97 -6.81 -15.59 -8.70
CA ILE A 97 -8.20 -16.03 -8.50
C ILE A 97 -9.10 -15.51 -9.63
N SER A 98 -8.94 -14.25 -10.02
CA SER A 98 -9.78 -13.65 -11.06
C SER A 98 -9.59 -14.32 -12.41
N GLU A 99 -8.35 -14.71 -12.76
CA GLU A 99 -8.04 -15.44 -13.99
C GLU A 99 -8.67 -16.84 -14.01
N ASP A 100 -8.55 -17.59 -12.91
CA ASP A 100 -9.17 -18.91 -12.78
C ASP A 100 -10.71 -18.84 -12.85
N LEU A 101 -11.32 -17.85 -12.19
CA LEU A 101 -12.76 -17.63 -12.28
C LEU A 101 -13.18 -17.26 -13.71
N LYS A 102 -12.45 -16.36 -14.39
CA LYS A 102 -12.71 -16.03 -15.81
C LYS A 102 -12.64 -17.26 -16.71
N GLU A 103 -11.63 -18.12 -16.52
CA GLU A 103 -11.50 -19.35 -17.29
C GLU A 103 -12.70 -20.29 -17.05
N LYS A 104 -13.09 -20.48 -15.78
CA LYS A 104 -14.24 -21.33 -15.41
C LYS A 104 -15.57 -20.77 -15.93
N GLY A 105 -15.79 -19.46 -15.80
CA GLY A 105 -16.98 -18.78 -16.30
C GLY A 105 -17.12 -18.90 -17.81
N ASN A 106 -16.04 -18.71 -18.57
CA ASN A 106 -16.03 -18.87 -20.02
C ASN A 106 -16.30 -20.32 -20.44
N LYS A 107 -15.67 -21.31 -19.79
CA LYS A 107 -15.95 -22.74 -20.06
C LYS A 107 -17.42 -23.09 -19.82
N LEU A 108 -18.06 -22.51 -18.81
CA LEU A 108 -19.50 -22.69 -18.59
C LEU A 108 -20.32 -22.06 -19.71
N ARG A 109 -19.97 -20.85 -20.15
CA ARG A 109 -20.67 -20.18 -21.26
C ARG A 109 -20.54 -20.92 -22.59
N ASP A 110 -19.44 -21.62 -22.84
CA ASP A 110 -19.27 -22.44 -24.04
C ASP A 110 -20.30 -23.60 -24.12
N LEU A 111 -20.83 -24.04 -22.98
CA LEU A 111 -21.87 -25.07 -22.91
C LEU A 111 -23.30 -24.52 -23.11
N SER A 112 -23.47 -23.21 -23.28
CA SER A 112 -24.77 -22.54 -23.43
C SER A 112 -25.59 -23.04 -24.62
N GLY A 113 -24.93 -23.56 -25.66
CA GLY A 113 -25.60 -24.12 -26.85
C GLY A 113 -26.15 -25.54 -26.68
N ILE A 114 -25.90 -26.22 -25.57
CA ILE A 114 -26.29 -27.62 -25.39
C ILE A 114 -27.74 -27.68 -24.86
N PRO A 115 -28.65 -28.44 -25.52
CA PRO A 115 -30.02 -28.62 -25.04
C PRO A 115 -30.06 -29.10 -23.57
N ILE A 116 -31.07 -28.66 -22.82
CA ILE A 116 -31.30 -28.96 -21.38
C ILE A 116 -30.33 -28.26 -20.43
N ILE A 117 -29.03 -28.20 -20.74
CA ILE A 117 -28.02 -27.61 -19.83
C ILE A 117 -27.63 -26.18 -20.19
N GLY A 118 -27.98 -25.71 -21.39
CA GLY A 118 -27.51 -24.43 -21.92
C GLY A 118 -27.89 -23.22 -21.07
N SER A 119 -29.16 -23.10 -20.67
CA SER A 119 -29.63 -21.99 -19.81
C SER A 119 -29.02 -22.02 -18.42
N PHE A 120 -28.79 -23.23 -17.87
CA PHE A 120 -28.07 -23.40 -16.60
C PHE A 120 -26.61 -22.95 -16.73
N ALA A 121 -25.93 -23.39 -17.80
CA ALA A 121 -24.53 -23.10 -18.03
C ALA A 121 -24.28 -21.61 -18.31
N GLU A 122 -25.19 -20.94 -19.03
CA GLU A 122 -25.18 -19.49 -19.20
C GLU A 122 -25.33 -18.75 -17.86
N THR A 123 -26.34 -19.13 -17.07
CA THR A 123 -26.61 -18.49 -15.76
C THR A 123 -25.40 -18.63 -14.82
N LYS A 124 -24.87 -19.86 -14.70
CA LYS A 124 -23.70 -20.12 -13.84
C LYS A 124 -22.41 -19.54 -14.40
N GLY A 125 -22.25 -19.51 -15.72
CA GLY A 125 -21.13 -18.84 -16.36
C GLY A 125 -21.10 -17.34 -16.03
N ASN A 126 -22.24 -16.66 -16.13
CA ASN A 126 -22.34 -15.24 -15.76
C ASN A 126 -22.08 -15.02 -14.27
N GLU A 127 -22.64 -15.85 -13.38
CA GLU A 127 -22.38 -15.76 -11.94
C GLU A 127 -20.89 -15.88 -11.59
N VAL A 128 -20.16 -16.79 -12.24
CA VAL A 128 -18.71 -16.97 -12.02
C VAL A 128 -17.90 -15.79 -12.60
N LEU A 129 -18.34 -15.20 -13.71
CA LEU A 129 -17.71 -13.99 -14.26
C LEU A 129 -17.93 -12.78 -13.34
N ASP A 130 -19.14 -12.60 -12.82
CA ASP A 130 -19.43 -11.55 -11.84
C ASP A 130 -18.59 -11.70 -10.57
N GLN A 131 -18.31 -12.95 -10.15
CA GLN A 131 -17.38 -13.23 -9.06
C GLN A 131 -15.95 -12.82 -9.40
N ALA A 132 -15.49 -13.06 -10.63
CA ALA A 132 -14.16 -12.61 -11.05
C ALA A 132 -14.04 -11.08 -11.02
N ASP A 133 -15.09 -10.38 -11.46
CA ASP A 133 -15.12 -8.91 -11.45
C ASP A 133 -15.07 -8.36 -10.02
N GLN A 134 -15.76 -8.98 -9.06
CA GLN A 134 -15.64 -8.60 -7.63
C GLN A 134 -14.19 -8.73 -7.10
N ILE A 135 -13.44 -9.73 -7.56
CA ILE A 135 -12.03 -9.87 -7.16
C ILE A 135 -11.16 -8.79 -7.80
N VAL A 136 -11.43 -8.43 -9.05
CA VAL A 136 -10.75 -7.33 -9.74
C VAL A 136 -10.99 -6.00 -9.03
N ASP A 137 -12.22 -5.73 -8.58
CA ASP A 137 -12.54 -4.51 -7.82
C ASP A 137 -11.71 -4.42 -6.54
N LEU A 138 -11.61 -5.52 -5.78
CA LEU A 138 -10.79 -5.57 -4.56
C LEU A 138 -9.30 -5.36 -4.86
N ARG A 139 -8.80 -5.90 -5.98
CA ARG A 139 -7.42 -5.69 -6.44
C ARG A 139 -7.17 -4.21 -6.80
N GLN A 140 -8.12 -3.54 -7.43
CA GLN A 140 -8.02 -2.12 -7.76
C GLN A 140 -8.03 -1.24 -6.51
N GLU A 141 -8.87 -1.55 -5.53
CA GLU A 141 -8.85 -0.86 -4.24
C GLU A 141 -7.49 -1.02 -3.52
N THR A 142 -6.91 -2.22 -3.52
CA THR A 142 -5.56 -2.45 -2.97
C THR A 142 -4.50 -1.62 -3.69
N GLN A 143 -4.55 -1.55 -5.03
CA GLN A 143 -3.63 -0.73 -5.82
C GLN A 143 -3.70 0.74 -5.42
N GLN A 144 -4.90 1.26 -5.19
CA GLN A 144 -5.07 2.65 -4.79
C GLN A 144 -4.36 2.95 -3.46
N TYR A 145 -4.47 2.06 -2.47
CA TYR A 145 -3.74 2.22 -1.21
C TYR A 145 -2.21 2.17 -1.40
N GLN A 146 -1.73 1.29 -2.29
CA GLN A 146 -0.31 1.22 -2.62
C GLN A 146 0.19 2.48 -3.32
N ASP A 147 -0.61 3.04 -4.25
CA ASP A 147 -0.27 4.27 -4.96
C ASP A 147 -0.21 5.47 -4.00
N ASP A 148 -1.19 5.60 -3.11
CA ASP A 148 -1.21 6.63 -2.06
C ASP A 148 -0.03 6.51 -1.09
N LEU A 149 0.36 5.28 -0.74
CA LEU A 149 1.54 4.99 0.07
C LEU A 149 2.82 5.41 -0.65
N ASN A 150 2.96 5.10 -1.93
CA ASN A 150 4.11 5.50 -2.74
C ASN A 150 4.23 7.03 -2.83
N VAL A 151 3.11 7.75 -2.96
CA VAL A 151 3.10 9.22 -2.92
C VAL A 151 3.62 9.74 -1.58
N SER A 152 3.16 9.16 -0.48
CA SER A 152 3.58 9.56 0.88
C SER A 152 5.07 9.30 1.09
N ARG A 153 5.55 8.12 0.66
CA ARG A 153 6.98 7.75 0.71
C ARG A 153 7.86 8.67 -0.14
N ASN A 154 7.41 9.08 -1.32
CA ASN A 154 8.18 10.01 -2.16
C ASN A 154 8.37 11.37 -1.48
N ARG A 155 7.33 11.87 -0.78
CA ARG A 155 7.43 13.10 0.01
C ARG A 155 8.43 12.96 1.15
N LEU A 156 8.41 11.83 1.86
CA LEU A 156 9.37 11.52 2.92
C LEU A 156 10.82 11.61 2.42
N MET A 157 11.09 11.10 1.22
CA MET A 157 12.42 11.14 0.60
C MET A 157 12.79 12.50 -0.03
N GLY A 158 11.92 13.52 0.07
CA GLY A 158 12.14 14.81 -0.57
C GLY A 158 12.02 14.79 -2.10
N ASN A 159 11.52 13.70 -2.67
CA ASN A 159 11.25 13.57 -4.10
C ASN A 159 9.87 14.18 -4.39
N ARG A 160 9.85 15.40 -4.94
CA ARG A 160 8.64 16.09 -5.40
C ARG A 160 8.28 15.73 -6.84
#